data_AF-A0A7I8DAQ9-F1
#
_entry.id   AF-A0A7I8DAQ9-F1
#
_cell.length_a   1.000
_cell.length_b   1.000
_cell.length_c   1.000
_cell.angle_alpha   90.00
_cell.angle_beta   90.00
_cell.angle_gamma   90.00
#
_symmetry.space_group_name_H-M   'P 1'
#
loop_
_entity.id
_entity.type
_entity.pdbx_description
1 polymer ?
#
loop_
_entity_poly.entity_id
_entity_poly.type
_entity_poly.pdbx_seq_one_letter_code
_entity_poly.pdbx_strand_id
1 'polypeptide(L)'
;MAGQASALADKSGGFGQSNRHQVTLILVDRLPESVLQDAELPEIRQWRDRGGIGLLSLNNQSGEWLKELGGYKQDARIGDRLRIIKWETFEQAKAMERIQRANADEMVVFASTEIAPQEAGKELVPLFMAGGNIPAGSVLISDSTRRDGIVTGLDVSATIAHFLGVDRAAGLSGNEIRGMHIEANEWNFIAQMKRDHELTRQQRPFYVAVFAAAVCIGFVAMLIGLAAAKIPVSLLIGWCTAVLSIPGLLLIVPVWNSYAKLWIGLASLLVTVGLLRFRNLWMRFVVLGVLQIVAVGVDAITGGHFLHQSVFSYDPITGARFYGIGNEFMGLLIGWWLVVCGAILSMRPTWRKQARVWVTASGIGMLLLLAAPALGANAGGAITAGAAIAAVWSQLQVKQADRRRIDKHLIIYGCVMSGSIAILALLHRNTAPPTHIGHAIDLLRNGQFEAFGGILQRKLQMSLRILGTTVGAPLFLAVLTGFACYFWAPFRTGRRRMSGQPEFERFVSAGTVSALVAFAVNDSGLVAAAMLLLPLVYVWFMAILVAKFPTPHTTVPTVLSPSDTLGFFDATDQGH
;
A
#
# COMPACT_ATOMS: atom_id res chain seq x y z
N MET A 1 34.19 38.61 -48.67
CA MET A 1 34.59 39.69 -47.75
C MET A 1 33.36 40.51 -47.41
N ALA A 2 33.15 40.76 -46.12
CA ALA A 2 32.18 41.68 -45.51
C ALA A 2 30.68 41.42 -45.79
N GLY A 3 29.95 40.94 -44.76
CA GLY A 3 28.50 41.12 -44.67
C GLY A 3 27.69 39.90 -44.24
N GLN A 4 27.93 39.34 -43.03
CA GLN A 4 26.94 38.49 -42.32
C GLN A 4 27.38 38.17 -40.87
N ALA A 5 27.79 39.17 -40.09
CA ALA A 5 28.25 38.98 -38.70
C ALA A 5 27.59 39.95 -37.69
N SER A 6 26.32 40.31 -37.89
CA SER A 6 25.62 41.24 -36.98
C SER A 6 24.14 40.86 -36.73
N ALA A 7 23.85 39.58 -36.51
CA ALA A 7 22.50 39.14 -36.13
C ALA A 7 22.49 37.98 -35.11
N LEU A 8 23.56 37.81 -34.33
CA LEU A 8 23.68 36.76 -33.30
C LEU A 8 24.01 37.29 -31.90
N ALA A 9 23.95 38.61 -31.70
CA ALA A 9 24.32 39.26 -30.43
C ALA A 9 23.13 39.70 -29.56
N ASP A 10 21.89 39.22 -29.82
CA ASP A 10 20.71 39.67 -29.08
C ASP A 10 19.79 38.53 -28.57
N LYS A 11 20.40 37.38 -28.23
CA LYS A 11 19.77 36.33 -27.42
C LYS A 11 20.61 35.95 -26.19
N SER A 12 21.31 36.92 -25.62
CA SER A 12 21.90 36.85 -24.28
C SER A 12 20.99 37.50 -23.21
N GLY A 13 19.69 37.63 -23.49
CA GLY A 13 18.67 38.03 -22.51
C GLY A 13 18.20 36.82 -21.70
N GLY A 14 18.98 36.45 -20.67
CA GLY A 14 18.59 35.38 -19.72
C GLY A 14 19.64 35.02 -18.66
N PHE A 15 20.90 35.42 -18.82
CA PHE A 15 22.00 35.07 -17.90
C PHE A 15 22.27 36.11 -16.79
N GLY A 16 21.33 37.02 -16.53
CA GLY A 16 21.49 38.08 -15.53
C GLY A 16 20.96 37.77 -14.13
N GLN A 17 20.12 36.73 -13.95
CA GLN A 17 19.50 36.41 -12.66
C GLN A 17 20.16 35.25 -11.89
N SER A 18 21.01 34.43 -12.52
CA SER A 18 21.39 33.13 -11.94
C SER A 18 22.51 33.14 -10.89
N ASN A 19 23.12 34.30 -10.57
CA ASN A 19 24.24 34.40 -9.63
C ASN A 19 23.85 34.83 -8.20
N ARG A 20 22.56 35.03 -7.93
CA ARG A 20 22.10 35.50 -6.60
C ARG A 20 21.83 34.38 -5.62
N HIS A 21 21.34 33.24 -6.09
CA HIS A 21 20.86 32.20 -5.19
C HIS A 21 21.99 31.41 -4.53
N GLN A 22 22.01 31.39 -3.20
CA GLN A 22 22.94 30.62 -2.36
C GLN A 22 22.21 29.62 -1.47
N VAL A 23 22.81 28.44 -1.29
CA VAL A 23 22.28 27.38 -0.43
C VAL A 23 23.30 27.02 0.64
N THR A 24 22.87 27.05 1.89
CA THR A 24 23.60 26.43 3.01
C THR A 24 22.86 25.17 3.46
N LEU A 25 23.51 24.02 3.32
CA LEU A 25 23.03 22.74 3.80
C LEU A 25 23.81 22.36 5.08
N ILE A 26 23.11 22.36 6.21
CA ILE A 26 23.64 21.99 7.52
C ILE A 26 23.21 20.56 7.82
N LEU A 27 24.19 19.70 8.06
CA LEU A 27 24.02 18.27 8.25
C LEU A 27 24.31 17.91 9.70
N VAL A 28 23.36 17.25 10.36
CA VAL A 28 23.51 16.73 11.72
C VAL A 28 23.46 15.22 11.68
N ASP A 29 24.23 14.54 12.52
CA ASP A 29 24.15 13.08 12.58
C ASP A 29 22.80 12.64 13.14
N ARG A 30 22.43 13.11 14.34
CA ARG A 30 21.09 12.91 14.90
C ARG A 30 20.55 14.15 15.60
N LEU A 31 19.37 14.59 15.18
CA LEU A 31 18.57 15.56 15.93
C LEU A 31 17.92 14.88 17.14
N PRO A 32 18.18 15.32 18.38
CA PRO A 32 17.53 14.73 19.55
C PRO A 32 16.02 14.99 19.51
N GLU A 33 15.20 14.02 19.91
CA GLU A 33 13.74 14.12 19.91
C GLU A 33 13.20 15.32 20.70
N SER A 34 13.96 15.75 21.72
CA SER A 34 13.66 16.96 22.48
C SER A 34 13.55 18.19 21.60
N VAL A 35 14.19 18.25 20.43
CA VAL A 35 14.08 19.37 19.48
C VAL A 35 12.66 19.54 18.93
N LEU A 36 11.91 18.45 18.80
CA LEU A 36 10.50 18.50 18.38
C LEU A 36 9.53 18.72 19.55
N GLN A 37 9.97 18.49 20.80
CA GLN A 37 9.13 18.57 22.00
C GLN A 37 9.33 19.89 22.76
N ASP A 38 10.56 20.38 22.84
CA ASP A 38 10.96 21.69 23.37
C ASP A 38 11.00 22.73 22.25
N ALA A 39 9.81 23.13 21.79
CA ALA A 39 9.64 24.32 20.94
C ALA A 39 10.11 25.63 21.62
N GLU A 40 10.61 25.56 22.86
CA GLU A 40 11.09 26.68 23.65
C GLU A 40 12.60 26.93 23.55
N LEU A 41 13.36 26.03 22.93
CA LEU A 41 14.76 26.32 22.62
C LEU A 41 14.82 27.56 21.70
N PRO A 42 15.50 28.66 22.12
CA PRO A 42 15.52 29.92 21.37
C PRO A 42 15.98 29.77 19.92
N GLU A 43 16.84 28.78 19.70
CA GLU A 43 17.45 28.44 18.42
C GLU A 43 16.44 27.84 17.43
N ILE A 44 15.51 27.03 17.94
CA ILE A 44 14.47 26.35 17.18
C ILE A 44 13.28 27.27 16.92
N ARG A 45 12.98 28.20 17.83
CA ARG A 45 11.99 29.26 17.60
C ARG A 45 12.30 30.08 16.34
N GLN A 46 13.57 30.37 16.06
CA GLN A 46 13.93 31.12 14.85
C GLN A 46 13.66 30.34 13.56
N TRP A 47 13.79 29.01 13.57
CA TRP A 47 13.40 28.17 12.42
C TRP A 47 11.89 28.18 12.19
N ARG A 48 11.10 28.14 13.28
CA ARG A 48 9.64 28.27 13.19
C ARG A 48 9.23 29.60 12.58
N ASP A 49 9.82 30.68 13.05
CA ASP A 49 9.39 32.04 12.70
C ASP A 49 9.89 32.48 11.31
N ARG A 50 10.73 31.66 10.62
CA ARG A 50 11.36 32.02 9.33
C ARG A 50 11.27 30.95 8.25
N GLY A 51 10.80 29.75 8.56
CA GLY A 51 10.79 28.65 7.61
C GLY A 51 9.70 27.63 7.88
N GLY A 52 9.84 26.48 7.22
CA GLY A 52 8.94 25.35 7.34
C GLY A 52 9.60 24.14 8.00
N ILE A 53 8.75 23.28 8.57
CA ILE A 53 9.13 22.04 9.24
C ILE A 53 8.51 20.83 8.53
N GLY A 54 9.28 19.75 8.43
CA GLY A 54 8.77 18.45 7.97
C GLY A 54 9.59 17.30 8.52
N LEU A 55 9.23 16.10 8.09
CA LEU A 55 9.91 14.85 8.38
C LEU A 55 10.53 14.31 7.10
N LEU A 56 11.81 14.00 7.15
CA LEU A 56 12.57 13.42 6.08
C LEU A 56 12.57 11.90 6.21
N SER A 57 12.07 11.23 5.17
CA SER A 57 12.19 9.78 5.01
C SER A 57 13.55 9.45 4.39
N LEU A 58 14.44 8.94 5.23
CA LEU A 58 15.73 8.36 4.83
C LEU A 58 15.52 6.86 4.59
N ASN A 59 15.07 6.50 3.39
CA ASN A 59 14.95 5.11 2.95
C ASN A 59 16.34 4.41 2.97
N ASN A 60 16.42 3.11 2.62
CA ASN A 60 17.68 2.35 2.43
C ASN A 60 18.68 2.97 1.42
N GLN A 61 18.31 4.09 0.77
CA GLN A 61 19.16 4.94 -0.05
C GLN A 61 19.83 6.05 0.77
N SER A 62 20.16 5.79 2.04
CA SER A 62 20.90 6.71 2.90
C SER A 62 22.18 7.17 2.17
N GLY A 63 22.23 8.46 1.82
CA GLY A 63 23.35 9.07 1.12
C GLY A 63 23.28 9.07 -0.41
N GLU A 64 22.28 8.48 -1.09
CA GLU A 64 22.13 8.66 -2.56
C GLU A 64 21.78 10.10 -2.91
N TRP A 65 20.88 10.72 -2.14
CA TRP A 65 20.55 12.13 -2.31
C TRP A 65 21.77 13.03 -2.05
N LEU A 66 22.65 12.68 -1.11
CA LEU A 66 23.94 13.34 -0.89
C LEU A 66 24.92 13.10 -2.04
N LYS A 67 24.89 11.94 -2.70
CA LYS A 67 25.70 11.68 -3.91
C LYS A 67 25.23 12.53 -5.09
N GLU A 68 23.93 12.68 -5.29
CA GLU A 68 23.38 13.63 -6.28
C GLU A 68 23.85 15.06 -5.99
N LEU A 69 23.76 15.50 -4.72
CA LEU A 69 24.28 16.79 -4.27
C LEU A 69 25.80 16.93 -4.41
N GLY A 70 26.56 15.86 -4.16
CA GLY A 70 27.99 15.80 -4.38
C GLY A 70 28.37 15.96 -5.85
N GLY A 71 27.58 15.37 -6.75
CA GLY A 71 27.69 15.59 -8.19
C GLY A 71 27.48 17.05 -8.58
N TYR A 72 26.47 17.71 -8.00
CA TYR A 72 26.26 19.15 -8.20
C TYR A 72 27.39 20.01 -7.65
N LYS A 73 27.93 19.69 -6.47
CA LYS A 73 29.06 20.43 -5.90
C LYS A 73 30.30 20.39 -6.80
N GLN A 74 30.47 19.31 -7.57
CA GLN A 74 31.57 19.17 -8.53
C GLN A 74 31.35 19.96 -9.83
N ASP A 75 30.12 20.45 -10.08
CA ASP A 75 29.86 21.37 -11.18
C ASP A 75 30.47 22.75 -10.86
N ALA A 76 31.38 23.20 -11.72
CA ALA A 76 32.07 24.49 -11.58
C ALA A 76 31.10 25.69 -11.50
N ARG A 77 29.84 25.55 -11.94
CA ARG A 77 28.80 26.59 -11.85
C ARG A 77 28.08 26.66 -10.50
N ILE A 78 28.23 25.62 -9.67
CA ILE A 78 27.48 25.42 -8.42
C ILE A 78 28.42 25.43 -7.20
N GLY A 79 29.69 25.04 -7.37
CA GLY A 79 30.65 24.81 -6.28
C GLY A 79 30.70 25.90 -5.20
N ASP A 80 30.61 27.18 -5.58
CA ASP A 80 30.67 28.32 -4.64
C ASP A 80 29.29 28.70 -4.04
N ARG A 81 28.19 28.24 -4.67
CA ARG A 81 26.81 28.57 -4.31
C ARG A 81 26.17 27.56 -3.37
N LEU A 82 26.68 26.32 -3.31
CA LEU A 82 26.24 25.28 -2.39
C LEU A 82 27.30 25.02 -1.30
N ARG A 83 27.00 25.41 -0.06
CA ARG A 83 27.85 25.14 1.10
C ARG A 83 27.27 24.02 1.94
N ILE A 84 28.02 22.94 2.09
CA ILE A 84 27.66 21.80 2.96
C ILE A 84 28.50 21.88 4.23
N ILE A 85 27.85 21.87 5.38
CA ILE A 85 28.46 22.06 6.70
C ILE A 85 28.02 20.91 7.62
N LYS A 86 28.97 20.25 8.28
CA LYS A 86 28.66 19.30 9.36
C LYS A 86 28.46 20.04 10.68
N TRP A 87 27.36 19.77 11.36
CA TRP A 87 26.96 20.41 12.62
C TRP A 87 28.01 20.27 13.71
N GLU A 88 28.64 19.09 13.84
CA GLU A 88 29.69 18.83 14.84
C GLU A 88 30.90 19.78 14.69
N THR A 89 31.14 20.24 13.47
CA THR A 89 32.25 21.16 13.15
C THR A 89 31.81 22.63 13.14
N PHE A 90 30.54 22.91 13.44
CA PHE A 90 29.93 24.21 13.23
C PHE A 90 29.49 24.86 14.53
N GLU A 91 29.96 26.08 14.77
CA GLU A 91 29.53 26.88 15.93
C GLU A 91 28.05 27.23 15.81
N GLN A 92 27.28 26.90 16.84
CA GLN A 92 25.82 27.13 16.90
C GLN A 92 25.43 28.60 16.61
N ALA A 93 26.24 29.55 17.08
CA ALA A 93 26.04 30.98 16.82
C ALA A 93 26.08 31.34 15.31
N LYS A 94 26.95 30.67 14.54
CA LYS A 94 27.06 30.87 13.07
C LYS A 94 25.89 30.22 12.32
N ALA A 95 25.27 29.18 12.87
CA ALA A 95 24.03 28.63 12.32
C ALA A 95 22.89 29.63 12.47
N MET A 96 22.80 30.26 13.65
CA MET A 96 21.79 31.26 13.94
C MET A 96 21.89 32.47 13.02
N GLU A 97 23.10 32.97 12.82
CA GLU A 97 23.35 34.08 11.90
C GLU A 97 22.91 33.76 10.45
N ARG A 98 23.08 32.52 10.00
CA ARG A 98 22.68 32.13 8.63
C ARG A 98 21.18 32.00 8.46
N ILE A 99 20.47 31.48 9.45
CA ILE A 99 18.99 31.47 9.42
C ILE A 99 18.46 32.91 9.37
N GLN A 100 19.13 33.84 10.04
CA GLN A 100 18.76 35.25 10.00
C GLN A 100 18.95 35.90 8.62
N ARG A 101 19.82 35.35 7.78
CA ARG A 101 20.05 35.81 6.41
C ARG A 101 19.15 35.13 5.38
N ALA A 102 18.50 34.01 5.75
CA ALA A 102 17.58 33.30 4.88
C ALA A 102 16.49 34.23 4.34
N ASN A 103 16.38 34.31 3.02
CA ASN A 103 15.49 35.22 2.29
C ASN A 103 15.20 34.62 0.90
N ALA A 104 14.62 35.39 -0.03
CA ALA A 104 14.31 34.90 -1.37
C ALA A 104 15.54 34.40 -2.17
N ASP A 105 16.73 34.96 -1.90
CA ASP A 105 17.99 34.63 -2.57
C ASP A 105 18.88 33.66 -1.75
N GLU A 106 18.65 33.50 -0.44
CA GLU A 106 19.41 32.59 0.42
C GLU A 106 18.52 31.51 1.05
N MET A 107 18.79 30.25 0.73
CA MET A 107 18.13 29.09 1.33
C MET A 107 19.03 28.41 2.35
N VAL A 108 18.47 28.10 3.52
CA VAL A 108 19.13 27.30 4.55
C VAL A 108 18.33 26.03 4.77
N VAL A 109 19.00 24.88 4.63
CA VAL A 109 18.43 23.56 4.84
C VAL A 109 19.14 22.91 6.02
N PHE A 110 18.38 22.43 6.98
CA PHE A 110 18.89 21.71 8.14
C PHE A 110 18.31 20.32 8.17
N ALA A 111 19.15 19.32 7.88
CA ALA A 111 18.73 17.95 7.69
C ALA A 111 19.62 17.00 8.50
N SER A 112 19.01 15.94 9.04
CA SER A 112 19.78 14.83 9.60
C SER A 112 20.35 13.94 8.48
N THR A 113 21.60 13.50 8.58
CA THR A 113 22.29 12.75 7.51
C THR A 113 22.78 11.37 7.87
N GLU A 114 23.14 11.15 9.13
CA GLU A 114 23.68 9.86 9.56
C GLU A 114 22.68 9.17 10.47
N ILE A 115 21.90 8.30 9.87
CA ILE A 115 21.52 7.12 10.61
C ILE A 115 22.72 6.16 10.49
N ALA A 116 23.28 5.69 11.60
CA ALA A 116 24.25 4.59 11.57
C ALA A 116 23.74 3.50 10.61
N PRO A 117 24.59 2.80 9.83
CA PRO A 117 24.11 1.81 8.83
C PRO A 117 23.15 0.76 9.41
N GLN A 118 23.22 0.53 10.72
CA GLN A 118 22.36 -0.37 11.47
C GLN A 118 20.97 0.20 11.79
N GLU A 119 20.77 1.51 11.71
CA GLU A 119 19.52 2.21 12.02
C GLU A 119 18.83 2.82 10.78
N ALA A 120 19.50 2.86 9.61
CA ALA A 120 18.92 3.42 8.38
C ALA A 120 17.56 2.77 8.04
N GLY A 121 16.55 3.59 7.72
CA GLY A 121 15.18 3.12 7.50
C GLY A 121 14.39 2.73 8.77
N LYS A 122 14.78 3.21 9.96
CA LYS A 122 14.07 2.95 11.23
C LYS A 122 13.31 4.14 11.81
N GLU A 123 13.56 5.36 11.36
CA GLU A 123 12.94 6.58 11.92
C GLU A 123 12.70 7.63 10.83
N LEU A 124 11.69 8.49 11.03
CA LEU A 124 11.51 9.73 10.28
C LEU A 124 12.30 10.83 10.99
N VAL A 125 13.23 11.49 10.30
CA VAL A 125 14.09 12.51 10.93
C VAL A 125 13.57 13.92 10.66
N PRO A 126 13.72 14.90 11.57
CA PRO A 126 13.25 16.25 11.31
C PRO A 126 14.03 16.92 10.17
N LEU A 127 13.33 17.78 9.43
CA LEU A 127 13.87 18.64 8.37
C LEU A 127 13.36 20.06 8.58
N PHE A 128 14.27 21.03 8.53
CA PHE A 128 13.93 22.46 8.52
C PHE A 128 14.44 23.12 7.25
N MET A 129 13.62 23.96 6.66
CA MET A 129 13.98 24.76 5.49
C MET A 129 13.54 26.20 5.70
N ALA A 130 14.44 27.15 5.45
CA ALA A 130 14.15 28.58 5.53
C ALA A 130 14.68 29.29 4.29
N GLY A 131 13.97 30.32 3.84
CA GLY A 131 14.29 31.07 2.63
C GLY A 131 13.80 30.41 1.33
N GLY A 132 14.16 31.03 0.20
CA GLY A 132 13.59 30.73 -1.11
C GLY A 132 12.06 30.87 -1.11
N ASN A 133 11.37 29.82 -1.57
CA ASN A 133 9.91 29.76 -1.67
C ASN A 133 9.22 29.08 -0.48
N ILE A 134 9.92 28.87 0.64
CA ILE A 134 9.34 28.25 1.84
C ILE A 134 8.80 29.34 2.76
N PRO A 135 7.47 29.46 2.94
CA PRO A 135 6.87 30.42 3.87
C PRO A 135 7.22 30.10 5.32
N ALA A 136 7.32 31.14 6.16
CA ALA A 136 7.52 31.01 7.59
C ALA A 136 6.29 30.42 8.29
N GLY A 137 6.46 29.50 9.24
CA GLY A 137 5.34 28.82 9.89
C GLY A 137 4.58 27.93 8.91
N SER A 138 5.30 27.10 8.16
CA SER A 138 4.69 26.17 7.21
C SER A 138 5.10 24.71 7.46
N VAL A 139 4.26 23.80 7.00
CA VAL A 139 4.57 22.37 6.92
C VAL A 139 5.16 22.07 5.54
N LEU A 140 6.27 21.34 5.50
CA LEU A 140 6.91 20.95 4.25
C LEU A 140 6.11 19.83 3.57
N ILE A 141 5.81 20.00 2.28
CA ILE A 141 5.04 19.06 1.45
C ILE A 141 5.77 18.74 0.14
N SER A 142 5.55 17.54 -0.39
CA SER A 142 6.12 17.08 -1.65
C SER A 142 5.15 16.17 -2.41
N ASP A 143 5.10 16.32 -3.73
CA ASP A 143 4.28 15.46 -4.60
C ASP A 143 4.81 14.01 -4.67
N SER A 144 6.07 13.77 -4.26
CA SER A 144 6.68 12.44 -4.18
C SER A 144 6.03 11.59 -3.10
N THR A 145 5.72 12.18 -1.95
CA THR A 145 5.13 11.48 -0.81
C THR A 145 3.61 11.59 -0.81
N ARG A 146 3.06 12.72 -1.27
CA ARG A 146 1.62 13.06 -1.15
C ARG A 146 1.13 12.97 0.29
N ARG A 147 2.04 13.28 1.23
CA ARG A 147 1.75 13.34 2.66
C ARG A 147 2.27 14.65 3.20
N ASP A 148 1.36 15.41 3.78
CA ASP A 148 1.71 16.67 4.39
C ASP A 148 2.69 16.42 5.54
N GLY A 149 3.82 17.13 5.54
CA GLY A 149 4.83 16.99 6.57
C GLY A 149 5.81 15.84 6.39
N ILE A 150 5.73 15.03 5.32
CA ILE A 150 6.75 14.01 5.01
C ILE A 150 7.33 14.28 3.62
N VAL A 151 8.65 14.32 3.51
CA VAL A 151 9.39 14.49 2.25
C VAL A 151 10.53 13.48 2.14
N THR A 152 11.10 13.31 0.95
CA THR A 152 12.23 12.39 0.73
C THR A 152 13.55 13.15 0.56
N GLY A 153 14.69 12.47 0.76
CA GLY A 153 16.01 13.08 0.50
C GLY A 153 16.17 13.54 -0.96
N LEU A 154 15.57 12.81 -1.89
CA LEU A 154 15.53 13.14 -3.31
C LEU A 154 14.78 14.46 -3.57
N ASP A 155 13.72 14.74 -2.80
CA ASP A 155 13.00 16.01 -2.88
C ASP A 155 13.87 17.18 -2.40
N VAL A 156 14.71 16.96 -1.38
CA VAL A 156 15.68 17.97 -0.91
C VAL A 156 16.69 18.28 -2.02
N SER A 157 17.27 17.25 -2.65
CA SER A 157 18.20 17.43 -3.77
C SER A 157 17.56 18.16 -4.94
N ALA A 158 16.34 17.76 -5.34
CA ALA A 158 15.60 18.40 -6.41
C ALA A 158 15.28 19.88 -6.11
N THR A 159 14.93 20.19 -4.86
CA THR A 159 14.63 21.56 -4.42
C THR A 159 15.88 22.44 -4.45
N ILE A 160 17.01 21.95 -3.96
CA ILE A 160 18.28 22.66 -3.98
C ILE A 160 18.73 22.93 -5.43
N ALA A 161 18.64 21.93 -6.31
CA ALA A 161 19.01 22.07 -7.71
C ALA A 161 18.11 23.10 -8.43
N HIS A 162 16.80 23.06 -8.19
CA HIS A 162 15.84 24.01 -8.74
C HIS A 162 16.13 25.44 -8.27
N PHE A 163 16.34 25.62 -6.96
CA PHE A 163 16.68 26.93 -6.39
C PHE A 163 17.98 27.50 -6.98
N LEU A 164 18.97 26.66 -7.23
CA LEU A 164 20.23 27.05 -7.85
C LEU A 164 20.13 27.29 -9.37
N GLY A 165 18.96 27.08 -9.99
CA GLY A 165 18.75 27.29 -11.42
C GLY A 165 19.50 26.28 -12.29
N VAL A 166 19.72 25.07 -11.76
CA VAL A 166 20.37 23.98 -12.49
C VAL A 166 19.30 23.29 -13.33
N ASP A 167 19.46 23.30 -14.66
CA ASP A 167 18.57 22.57 -15.54
C ASP A 167 18.52 21.10 -15.12
N ARG A 168 17.31 20.58 -14.93
CA ARG A 168 17.09 19.18 -14.55
C ARG A 168 17.78 18.30 -15.60
N ALA A 169 18.93 17.72 -15.27
CA ALA A 169 19.45 16.60 -16.05
C ALA A 169 18.31 15.57 -16.13
N ALA A 170 17.97 15.14 -17.35
CA ALA A 170 16.93 14.13 -17.56
C ALA A 170 17.31 12.87 -16.76
N GLY A 171 16.66 12.66 -15.61
CA GLY A 171 17.00 11.56 -14.70
C GLY A 171 16.99 11.87 -13.21
N LEU A 172 16.89 13.13 -12.78
CA LEU A 172 16.74 13.43 -11.34
C LEU A 172 15.42 12.90 -10.80
N SER A 173 15.53 12.05 -9.80
CA SER A 173 14.38 11.55 -9.03
C SER A 173 14.06 12.53 -7.90
N GLY A 174 12.78 12.84 -7.67
CA GLY A 174 12.32 13.77 -6.62
C GLY A 174 11.48 14.93 -7.14
N ASN A 175 10.71 15.55 -6.25
CA ASN A 175 9.86 16.72 -6.52
C ASN A 175 10.28 17.91 -5.65
N GLU A 176 9.93 19.12 -6.09
CA GLU A 176 10.21 20.33 -5.33
C GLU A 176 9.38 20.36 -4.04
N ILE A 177 10.05 20.70 -2.92
CA ILE A 177 9.43 20.88 -1.61
C ILE A 177 8.78 22.26 -1.57
N ARG A 178 7.54 22.30 -1.09
CA ARG A 178 6.77 23.52 -0.89
C ARG A 178 6.36 23.62 0.58
N GLY A 179 6.09 24.84 1.05
CA GLY A 179 5.47 25.04 2.37
C GLY A 179 3.96 25.23 2.25
N MET A 180 3.23 24.60 3.17
CA MET A 180 1.78 24.74 3.33
C MET A 180 1.46 25.25 4.74
N HIS A 181 0.65 26.30 4.84
CA HIS A 181 0.12 26.74 6.13
C HIS A 181 -1.00 25.82 6.59
N ILE A 182 -1.01 25.52 7.89
CA ILE A 182 -2.08 24.77 8.54
C ILE A 182 -2.66 25.62 9.68
N GLU A 183 -3.91 25.36 10.07
CA GLU A 183 -4.54 26.09 11.19
C GLU A 183 -3.96 25.67 12.55
N ALA A 184 -3.50 24.43 12.65
CA ALA A 184 -2.86 23.91 13.86
C ALA A 184 -1.39 24.35 13.94
N ASN A 185 -0.80 24.24 15.13
CA ASN A 185 0.63 24.48 15.29
C ASN A 185 1.44 23.41 14.52
N GLU A 186 2.30 23.84 13.59
CA GLU A 186 3.07 22.98 12.67
C GLU A 186 3.99 22.02 13.42
N TRP A 187 4.57 22.48 14.52
CA TRP A 187 5.47 21.68 15.35
C TRP A 187 4.72 20.58 16.08
N ASN A 188 3.60 20.92 16.71
CA ASN A 188 2.76 19.92 17.38
C ASN A 188 2.23 18.89 16.36
N PHE A 189 1.85 19.34 15.17
CA PHE A 189 1.42 18.47 14.08
C PHE A 189 2.53 17.48 13.67
N ILE A 190 3.73 17.97 13.39
CA ILE A 190 4.88 17.14 12.99
C ILE A 190 5.34 16.22 14.13
N ALA A 191 5.42 16.72 15.36
CA ALA A 191 5.83 15.95 16.53
C ALA A 191 4.83 14.82 16.84
N GLN A 192 3.53 15.09 16.75
CA GLN A 192 2.50 14.08 16.91
C GLN A 192 2.57 13.04 15.78
N MET A 193 2.70 13.49 14.53
CA MET A 193 2.82 12.59 13.37
C MET A 193 4.02 11.64 13.50
N LYS A 194 5.20 12.16 13.87
CA LYS A 194 6.40 11.36 14.10
C LYS A 194 6.13 10.28 15.15
N ARG A 195 5.60 10.69 16.31
CA ARG A 195 5.30 9.80 17.44
C ARG A 195 4.30 8.70 17.05
N ASP A 196 3.22 9.06 16.36
CA ASP A 196 2.18 8.11 15.95
C ASP A 196 2.75 7.06 14.97
N HIS A 197 3.59 7.49 14.01
CA HIS A 197 4.26 6.58 13.08
C HIS A 197 5.28 5.65 13.77
N GLU A 198 6.05 6.17 14.72
CA GLU A 198 7.02 5.38 15.49
C GLU A 198 6.36 4.35 16.39
N LEU A 199 5.33 4.76 17.14
CA LEU A 199 4.55 3.84 17.97
C LEU A 199 3.88 2.76 17.12
N THR A 200 3.31 3.14 15.97
CA THR A 200 2.76 2.17 15.00
C THR A 200 3.83 1.20 14.53
N ARG A 201 5.02 1.69 14.18
CA ARG A 201 6.14 0.88 13.70
C ARG A 201 6.64 -0.08 14.77
N GLN A 202 6.78 0.37 16.01
CA GLN A 202 7.19 -0.44 17.15
C GLN A 202 6.18 -1.55 17.44
N GLN A 203 4.88 -1.27 17.31
CA GLN A 203 3.85 -2.26 17.58
C GLN A 203 3.52 -3.18 16.40
N ARG A 204 3.84 -2.78 15.16
CA ARG A 204 3.55 -3.55 13.93
C ARG A 204 4.02 -5.01 14.00
N PRO A 205 5.26 -5.35 14.40
CA PRO A 205 5.71 -6.75 14.50
C PRO A 205 4.81 -7.60 15.40
N PHE A 206 4.34 -7.03 16.52
CA PHE A 206 3.44 -7.73 17.44
C PHE A 206 2.11 -8.05 16.78
N TYR A 207 1.40 -7.06 16.21
CA TYR A 207 0.08 -7.30 15.60
C TYR A 207 0.17 -8.25 14.40
N VAL A 208 1.20 -8.09 13.56
CA VAL A 208 1.44 -8.94 12.40
C VAL A 208 1.75 -10.37 12.84
N ALA A 209 2.60 -10.57 13.86
CA ALA A 209 2.92 -11.89 14.39
C ALA A 209 1.71 -12.58 15.06
N VAL A 210 0.96 -11.85 15.88
CA VAL A 210 -0.25 -12.39 16.54
C VAL A 210 -1.30 -12.75 15.50
N PHE A 211 -1.53 -11.91 14.51
CA PHE A 211 -2.46 -12.20 13.41
C PHE A 211 -2.02 -13.45 12.63
N ALA A 212 -0.75 -13.52 12.22
CA ALA A 212 -0.24 -14.69 11.50
C ALA A 212 -0.29 -15.97 12.34
N ALA A 213 0.02 -15.90 13.63
CA ALA A 213 -0.10 -17.03 14.55
C ALA A 213 -1.57 -17.49 14.67
N ALA A 214 -2.51 -16.55 14.81
CA ALA A 214 -3.95 -16.86 14.87
C ALA A 214 -4.46 -17.50 13.57
N VAL A 215 -3.94 -17.05 12.42
CA VAL A 215 -4.17 -17.67 11.10
C VAL A 215 -3.55 -19.08 11.02
N CYS A 216 -2.33 -19.29 11.51
CA CYS A 216 -1.74 -20.63 11.50
C CYS A 216 -2.50 -21.60 12.41
N ILE A 217 -2.84 -21.15 13.63
CA ILE A 217 -3.61 -21.94 14.61
C ILE A 217 -4.99 -22.28 14.07
N GLY A 218 -5.72 -21.30 13.52
CA GLY A 218 -7.04 -21.51 12.94
C GLY A 218 -6.98 -22.52 11.79
N PHE A 219 -5.98 -22.39 10.91
CA PHE A 219 -5.80 -23.30 9.79
C PHE A 219 -5.49 -24.74 10.23
N VAL A 220 -4.53 -24.92 11.14
CA VAL A 220 -4.19 -26.24 11.70
C VAL A 220 -5.38 -26.85 12.43
N ALA A 221 -6.12 -26.07 13.22
CA ALA A 221 -7.30 -26.53 13.94
C ALA A 221 -8.43 -26.96 12.98
N MET A 222 -8.60 -26.27 11.83
CA MET A 222 -9.51 -26.73 10.77
C MET A 222 -9.08 -28.07 10.16
N LEU A 223 -7.78 -28.27 9.91
CA LEU A 223 -7.26 -29.55 9.41
C LEU A 223 -7.49 -30.69 10.42
N ILE A 224 -7.22 -30.46 11.70
CA ILE A 224 -7.49 -31.43 12.78
C ILE A 224 -8.99 -31.71 12.89
N GLY A 225 -9.83 -30.67 12.81
CA GLY A 225 -11.29 -30.79 12.80
C GLY A 225 -11.78 -31.67 11.64
N LEU A 226 -11.22 -31.49 10.44
CA LEU A 226 -11.53 -32.31 9.28
C LEU A 226 -11.05 -33.76 9.44
N ALA A 227 -9.89 -33.99 10.04
CA ALA A 227 -9.30 -35.33 10.16
C ALA A 227 -9.94 -36.15 11.30
N ALA A 228 -10.12 -35.54 12.48
CA ALA A 228 -10.40 -36.26 13.72
C ALA A 228 -11.74 -35.89 14.39
N ALA A 229 -12.45 -34.86 13.92
CA ALA A 229 -13.73 -34.39 14.49
C ALA A 229 -13.70 -34.03 16.00
N LYS A 230 -12.51 -33.84 16.59
CA LYS A 230 -12.34 -33.62 18.04
C LYS A 230 -12.63 -32.18 18.48
N ILE A 231 -12.65 -31.24 17.55
CA ILE A 231 -12.82 -29.82 17.85
C ILE A 231 -14.25 -29.40 17.45
N PRO A 232 -15.02 -28.73 18.34
CA PRO A 232 -16.35 -28.25 18.00
C PRO A 232 -16.32 -27.32 16.79
N VAL A 233 -17.08 -27.66 15.74
CA VAL A 233 -17.09 -26.91 14.48
C VAL A 233 -17.61 -25.48 14.66
N SER A 234 -18.56 -25.26 15.57
CA SER A 234 -19.05 -23.91 15.92
C SER A 234 -17.95 -23.03 16.50
N LEU A 235 -17.07 -23.58 17.35
CA LEU A 235 -15.93 -22.87 17.92
C LEU A 235 -14.90 -22.52 16.84
N LEU A 236 -14.60 -23.45 15.92
CA LEU A 236 -13.70 -23.19 14.79
C LEU A 236 -14.22 -22.07 13.88
N ILE A 237 -15.52 -22.08 13.57
CA ILE A 237 -16.14 -21.03 12.74
C ILE A 237 -16.10 -19.68 13.45
N GLY A 238 -16.39 -19.65 14.76
CA GLY A 238 -16.27 -18.44 15.57
C GLY A 238 -14.85 -17.88 15.55
N TRP A 239 -13.84 -18.73 15.83
CA TRP A 239 -12.43 -18.36 15.77
C TRP A 239 -12.03 -17.81 14.41
N CYS A 240 -12.34 -18.53 13.33
CA CYS A 240 -11.97 -18.12 11.98
C CYS A 240 -12.69 -16.82 11.55
N THR A 241 -13.95 -16.63 11.97
CA THR A 241 -14.68 -15.37 11.75
C THR A 241 -14.01 -14.22 12.49
N ALA A 242 -13.60 -14.43 13.74
CA ALA A 242 -12.85 -13.46 14.52
C ALA A 242 -11.53 -13.09 13.84
N VAL A 243 -10.73 -14.08 13.45
CA VAL A 243 -9.44 -13.86 12.75
C VAL A 243 -9.65 -13.08 11.45
N LEU A 244 -10.63 -13.44 10.64
CA LEU A 244 -10.94 -12.77 9.38
C LEU A 244 -11.48 -11.33 9.55
N SER A 245 -11.98 -10.98 10.73
CA SER A 245 -12.39 -9.60 11.06
C SER A 245 -11.22 -8.69 11.41
N ILE A 246 -10.11 -9.25 11.93
CA ILE A 246 -8.96 -8.49 12.46
C ILE A 246 -8.40 -7.45 11.48
N PRO A 247 -8.20 -7.72 10.18
CA PRO A 247 -7.63 -6.72 9.27
C PRO A 247 -8.45 -5.42 9.18
N GLY A 248 -9.77 -5.51 9.23
CA GLY A 248 -10.66 -4.33 9.26
C GLY A 248 -10.57 -3.57 10.57
N LEU A 249 -10.40 -4.28 11.68
CA LEU A 249 -10.21 -3.65 12.98
C LEU A 249 -8.84 -2.97 13.06
N LEU A 250 -7.80 -3.54 12.45
CA LEU A 250 -6.47 -2.92 12.33
C LEU A 250 -6.43 -1.76 11.34
N LEU A 251 -7.47 -1.57 10.51
CA LEU A 251 -7.66 -0.34 9.75
C LEU A 251 -8.13 0.78 10.67
N ILE A 252 -9.17 0.52 11.46
CA ILE A 252 -9.91 1.55 12.21
C ILE A 252 -9.25 1.88 13.55
N VAL A 253 -8.69 0.87 14.24
CA VAL A 253 -8.16 1.05 15.59
C VAL A 253 -6.74 1.62 15.53
N PRO A 254 -6.52 2.83 16.07
CA PRO A 254 -5.20 3.43 16.14
C PRO A 254 -4.30 2.63 17.07
N VAL A 255 -3.33 1.91 16.50
CA VAL A 255 -2.52 0.96 17.27
C VAL A 255 -1.54 1.62 18.23
N TRP A 256 -1.27 2.92 18.11
CA TRP A 256 -0.47 3.68 19.08
C TRP A 256 -1.18 3.87 20.43
N ASN A 257 -2.50 3.66 20.51
CA ASN A 257 -3.24 3.75 21.76
C ASN A 257 -2.92 2.56 22.69
N SER A 258 -2.62 2.83 23.96
CA SER A 258 -2.30 1.79 24.97
C SER A 258 -3.40 0.74 25.14
N TYR A 259 -4.65 1.09 24.86
CA TYR A 259 -5.81 0.20 24.93
C TYR A 259 -6.12 -0.52 23.60
N ALA A 260 -5.37 -0.27 22.53
CA ALA A 260 -5.66 -0.81 21.19
C ALA A 260 -5.85 -2.34 21.19
N LYS A 261 -5.02 -3.07 21.93
CA LYS A 261 -5.13 -4.55 22.07
C LYS A 261 -6.48 -4.98 22.63
N LEU A 262 -6.96 -4.29 23.68
CA LEU A 262 -8.25 -4.55 24.31
C LEU A 262 -9.39 -4.21 23.35
N TRP A 263 -9.33 -3.05 22.70
CA TRP A 263 -10.35 -2.62 21.74
C TRP A 263 -10.47 -3.56 20.55
N ILE A 264 -9.35 -4.00 19.97
CA ILE A 264 -9.34 -4.97 18.86
C ILE A 264 -9.94 -6.30 19.32
N GLY A 265 -9.56 -6.80 20.50
CA GLY A 265 -10.10 -8.03 21.05
C GLY A 265 -11.61 -7.97 21.28
N LEU A 266 -12.09 -6.90 21.93
CA LEU A 266 -13.52 -6.69 22.20
C LEU A 266 -14.31 -6.48 20.92
N ALA A 267 -13.82 -5.65 19.99
CA ALA A 267 -14.47 -5.41 18.72
C ALA A 267 -14.53 -6.69 17.87
N SER A 268 -13.48 -7.50 17.85
CA SER A 268 -13.47 -8.79 17.15
C SER A 268 -14.49 -9.76 17.74
N LEU A 269 -14.59 -9.81 19.06
CA LEU A 269 -15.62 -10.61 19.74
C LEU A 269 -17.03 -10.12 19.39
N LEU A 270 -17.29 -8.82 19.45
CA LEU A 270 -18.60 -8.23 19.12
C LEU A 270 -19.00 -8.48 17.66
N VAL A 271 -18.08 -8.25 16.72
CA VAL A 271 -18.29 -8.54 15.29
C VAL A 271 -18.58 -10.04 15.10
N THR A 272 -17.83 -10.91 15.75
CA THR A 272 -18.04 -12.36 15.66
C THR A 272 -19.40 -12.77 16.21
N VAL A 273 -19.77 -12.32 17.41
CA VAL A 273 -21.07 -12.63 18.03
C VAL A 273 -22.21 -12.09 17.18
N GLY A 274 -22.07 -10.89 16.62
CA GLY A 274 -23.04 -10.31 15.68
C GLY A 274 -23.19 -11.15 14.41
N LEU A 275 -22.08 -11.53 13.78
CA LEU A 275 -22.09 -12.35 12.56
C LEU A 275 -22.60 -13.77 12.79
N LEU A 276 -22.36 -14.36 13.96
CA LEU A 276 -22.87 -15.68 14.31
C LEU A 276 -24.42 -15.73 14.38
N ARG A 277 -25.11 -14.57 14.39
CA ARG A 277 -26.58 -14.50 14.30
C ARG A 277 -27.13 -14.96 12.95
N PHE A 278 -26.42 -14.71 11.85
CA PHE A 278 -26.85 -15.19 10.53
C PHE A 278 -26.65 -16.70 10.48
N ARG A 279 -27.65 -17.54 10.22
CA ARG A 279 -27.43 -19.01 10.25
C ARG A 279 -26.78 -19.53 8.98
N ASN A 280 -26.98 -18.81 7.88
CA ASN A 280 -26.36 -19.07 6.60
C ASN A 280 -24.90 -18.62 6.58
N LEU A 281 -23.98 -19.58 6.42
CA LEU A 281 -22.54 -19.33 6.37
C LEU A 281 -22.14 -18.38 5.22
N TRP A 282 -22.79 -18.48 4.07
CA TRP A 282 -22.50 -17.59 2.93
C TRP A 282 -22.88 -16.15 3.24
N MET A 283 -24.06 -15.93 3.84
CA MET A 283 -24.50 -14.59 4.22
C MET A 283 -23.56 -13.95 5.26
N ARG A 284 -23.06 -14.73 6.23
CA ARG A 284 -22.03 -14.26 7.18
C ARG A 284 -20.82 -13.67 6.46
N PHE A 285 -20.29 -14.38 5.47
CA PHE A 285 -19.10 -13.94 4.74
C PHE A 285 -19.37 -12.86 3.71
N VAL A 286 -20.59 -12.78 3.18
CA VAL A 286 -21.04 -11.61 2.39
C VAL A 286 -21.00 -10.37 3.26
N VAL A 287 -21.63 -10.40 4.45
CA VAL A 287 -21.66 -9.25 5.37
C VAL A 287 -20.24 -8.87 5.79
N LEU A 288 -19.44 -9.84 6.24
CA LEU A 288 -18.05 -9.57 6.64
C LEU A 288 -17.22 -9.02 5.47
N GLY A 289 -17.28 -9.63 4.29
CA GLY A 289 -16.53 -9.18 3.13
C GLY A 289 -16.94 -7.79 2.64
N VAL A 290 -18.24 -7.48 2.62
CA VAL A 290 -18.74 -6.13 2.28
C VAL A 290 -18.26 -5.11 3.31
N LEU A 291 -18.30 -5.42 4.60
CA LEU A 291 -17.77 -4.52 5.64
C LEU A 291 -16.29 -4.20 5.41
N GLN A 292 -15.47 -5.21 5.07
CA GLN A 292 -14.05 -5.00 4.79
C GLN A 292 -13.82 -4.15 3.54
N ILE A 293 -14.54 -4.43 2.45
CA ILE A 293 -14.42 -3.69 1.18
C ILE A 293 -14.86 -2.23 1.36
N VAL A 294 -15.99 -2.01 2.03
CA VAL A 294 -16.54 -0.67 2.26
C VAL A 294 -15.63 0.12 3.19
N ALA A 295 -15.14 -0.48 4.29
CA ALA A 295 -14.26 0.22 5.22
C ALA A 295 -12.99 0.74 4.54
N VAL A 296 -12.30 -0.13 3.77
CA VAL A 296 -11.09 0.27 3.03
C VAL A 296 -11.43 1.20 1.86
N GLY A 297 -12.50 0.94 1.13
CA GLY A 297 -12.88 1.72 -0.05
C GLY A 297 -13.32 3.14 0.29
N VAL A 298 -14.15 3.31 1.33
CA VAL A 298 -14.59 4.63 1.80
C VAL A 298 -13.41 5.42 2.35
N ASP A 299 -12.54 4.79 3.14
CA ASP A 299 -11.33 5.46 3.63
C ASP A 299 -10.45 5.91 2.46
N ALA A 300 -10.17 5.05 1.47
CA ALA A 300 -9.40 5.41 0.29
C ALA A 300 -10.03 6.55 -0.54
N ILE A 301 -11.36 6.63 -0.64
CA ILE A 301 -12.08 7.70 -1.35
C ILE A 301 -12.06 9.02 -0.56
N THR A 302 -12.02 8.95 0.77
CA THR A 302 -12.03 10.12 1.68
C THR A 302 -10.63 10.62 2.06
N GLY A 303 -9.58 10.18 1.35
CA GLY A 303 -8.20 10.64 1.53
C GLY A 303 -7.26 9.66 2.25
N GLY A 304 -7.77 8.51 2.69
CA GLY A 304 -6.98 7.40 3.22
C GLY A 304 -6.48 7.60 4.65
N HIS A 305 -7.19 8.39 5.47
CA HIS A 305 -6.78 8.75 6.83
C HIS A 305 -6.46 7.53 7.72
N PHE A 306 -7.27 6.47 7.65
CA PHE A 306 -7.06 5.25 8.43
C PHE A 306 -6.00 4.34 7.80
N LEU A 307 -6.01 4.20 6.48
CA LEU A 307 -5.00 3.45 5.74
C LEU A 307 -3.61 3.99 6.10
N HIS A 308 -3.44 5.31 6.11
CA HIS A 308 -2.23 6.07 6.44
C HIS A 308 -1.54 5.66 7.75
N GLN A 309 -2.33 5.18 8.69
CA GLN A 309 -1.92 4.85 10.04
C GLN A 309 -2.02 3.34 10.36
N SER A 310 -2.51 2.55 9.41
CA SER A 310 -2.76 1.13 9.62
C SER A 310 -1.51 0.27 9.51
N VAL A 311 -1.45 -0.76 10.35
CA VAL A 311 -0.42 -1.81 10.40
C VAL A 311 -0.20 -2.50 9.05
N PHE A 312 -1.25 -2.66 8.24
CA PHE A 312 -1.24 -3.41 6.97
C PHE A 312 -1.16 -2.52 5.72
N SER A 313 -0.92 -1.21 5.84
CA SER A 313 -0.83 -0.35 4.64
C SER A 313 0.54 0.29 4.47
N TYR A 314 0.78 1.43 5.12
CA TYR A 314 1.94 2.28 4.81
C TYR A 314 3.10 2.07 5.77
N ASP A 315 4.30 2.31 5.25
CA ASP A 315 5.52 2.39 6.04
C ASP A 315 6.37 3.57 5.51
N PRO A 316 6.00 4.82 5.87
CA PRO A 316 6.72 6.01 5.42
C PRO A 316 8.14 6.08 5.99
N ILE A 317 8.39 5.44 7.13
CA ILE A 317 9.70 5.34 7.78
C ILE A 317 10.68 4.59 6.88
N THR A 318 10.28 3.43 6.37
CA THR A 318 11.12 2.65 5.44
C THR A 318 11.04 3.16 4.00
N GLY A 319 10.23 4.19 3.71
CA GLY A 319 9.98 4.68 2.36
C GLY A 319 9.42 3.62 1.40
N ALA A 320 8.84 2.53 1.93
CA ALA A 320 8.33 1.43 1.10
C ALA A 320 7.05 1.81 0.35
N ARG A 321 6.22 2.67 0.94
CA ARG A 321 5.04 3.28 0.29
C ARG A 321 4.58 4.50 1.08
N PHE A 322 4.38 5.63 0.39
CA PHE A 322 3.89 6.88 0.98
C PHE A 322 2.38 7.13 0.74
N TYR A 323 1.80 6.64 -0.36
CA TYR A 323 0.38 6.83 -0.71
C TYR A 323 -0.20 5.64 -1.49
N GLY A 324 -1.53 5.56 -1.56
CA GLY A 324 -2.29 4.45 -2.16
C GLY A 324 -2.46 3.19 -1.29
N ILE A 325 -3.33 2.26 -1.69
CA ILE A 325 -3.65 1.10 -0.85
C ILE A 325 -2.45 0.14 -0.78
N GLY A 326 -2.00 -0.21 0.43
CA GLY A 326 -0.92 -1.17 0.65
C GLY A 326 -1.20 -2.57 0.09
N ASN A 327 -0.16 -3.37 -0.13
CA ASN A 327 -0.28 -4.65 -0.84
C ASN A 327 -1.09 -5.69 -0.05
N GLU A 328 -1.05 -5.63 1.29
CA GLU A 328 -1.81 -6.48 2.18
C GLU A 328 -3.32 -6.18 2.06
N PHE A 329 -3.73 -4.92 2.19
CA PHE A 329 -5.14 -4.52 2.01
C PHE A 329 -5.62 -4.69 0.58
N MET A 330 -4.77 -4.44 -0.42
CA MET A 330 -5.10 -4.71 -1.83
C MET A 330 -5.40 -6.19 -2.03
N GLY A 331 -4.58 -7.08 -1.48
CA GLY A 331 -4.85 -8.52 -1.49
C GLY A 331 -6.18 -8.84 -0.83
N LEU A 332 -6.41 -8.36 0.40
CA LEU A 332 -7.66 -8.57 1.14
C LEU A 332 -8.89 -8.04 0.40
N LEU A 333 -8.82 -6.85 -0.22
CA LEU A 333 -9.90 -6.26 -0.99
C LEU A 333 -10.33 -7.17 -2.14
N ILE A 334 -9.35 -7.64 -2.94
CA ILE A 334 -9.62 -8.53 -4.07
C ILE A 334 -10.11 -9.90 -3.56
N GLY A 335 -9.51 -10.42 -2.48
CA GLY A 335 -9.90 -11.68 -1.85
C GLY A 335 -11.34 -11.65 -1.34
N TRP A 336 -11.72 -10.62 -0.59
CA TRP A 336 -13.08 -10.42 -0.10
C TRP A 336 -14.08 -10.15 -1.22
N TRP A 337 -13.69 -9.41 -2.25
CA TRP A 337 -14.54 -9.21 -3.42
C TRP A 337 -14.87 -10.56 -4.09
N LEU A 338 -13.88 -11.43 -4.28
CA LEU A 338 -14.10 -12.78 -4.81
C LEU A 338 -14.94 -13.65 -3.87
N VAL A 339 -14.75 -13.56 -2.55
CA VAL A 339 -15.57 -14.28 -1.55
C VAL A 339 -17.03 -13.82 -1.61
N VAL A 340 -17.29 -12.51 -1.60
CA VAL A 340 -18.65 -11.94 -1.69
C VAL A 340 -19.31 -12.39 -2.98
N CYS A 341 -18.62 -12.27 -4.11
CA CYS A 341 -19.17 -12.67 -5.40
C CYS A 341 -19.50 -14.17 -5.45
N GLY A 342 -18.57 -15.01 -4.98
CA GLY A 342 -18.75 -16.45 -4.94
C GLY A 342 -19.87 -16.88 -3.99
N ALA A 343 -19.95 -16.27 -2.81
CA ALA A 343 -20.95 -16.57 -1.80
C ALA A 343 -22.37 -16.21 -2.27
N ILE A 344 -22.55 -15.03 -2.88
CA ILE A 344 -23.83 -14.63 -3.48
C ILE A 344 -24.26 -15.63 -4.56
N LEU A 345 -23.34 -16.00 -5.47
CA LEU A 345 -23.67 -16.93 -6.55
C LEU A 345 -23.91 -18.37 -6.04
N SER A 346 -23.26 -18.77 -4.95
CA SER A 346 -23.52 -20.03 -4.25
C SER A 346 -24.91 -20.07 -3.60
N MET A 347 -25.42 -18.94 -3.12
CA MET A 347 -26.79 -18.83 -2.59
C MET A 347 -27.86 -18.67 -3.68
N ARG A 348 -27.48 -18.17 -4.85
CA ARG A 348 -28.39 -17.94 -6.00
C ARG A 348 -27.77 -18.42 -7.32
N PRO A 349 -27.63 -19.73 -7.55
CA PRO A 349 -26.96 -20.25 -8.75
C PRO A 349 -27.65 -19.84 -10.07
N THR A 350 -28.96 -19.59 -10.05
CA THR A 350 -29.75 -19.12 -11.20
C THR A 350 -29.35 -17.73 -11.67
N TRP A 351 -28.73 -16.91 -10.80
CA TRP A 351 -28.33 -15.53 -11.11
C TRP A 351 -27.06 -15.42 -11.94
N ARG A 352 -26.57 -16.52 -12.52
CA ARG A 352 -25.30 -16.53 -13.28
C ARG A 352 -25.27 -15.53 -14.44
N LYS A 353 -26.41 -15.15 -15.03
CA LYS A 353 -26.46 -14.11 -16.06
C LYS A 353 -26.30 -12.71 -15.44
N GLN A 354 -27.09 -12.40 -14.41
CA GLN A 354 -27.03 -11.14 -13.67
C GLN A 354 -25.66 -10.95 -13.00
N ALA A 355 -25.07 -12.04 -12.49
CA ALA A 355 -23.74 -12.08 -11.90
C ALA A 355 -22.64 -11.58 -12.80
N ARG A 356 -22.73 -11.82 -14.11
CA ARG A 356 -21.74 -11.24 -15.03
C ARG A 356 -21.75 -9.73 -14.99
N VAL A 357 -22.93 -9.12 -14.91
CA VAL A 357 -23.07 -7.66 -14.91
C VAL A 357 -22.55 -7.08 -13.60
N TRP A 358 -23.05 -7.53 -12.44
CA TRP A 358 -22.65 -6.94 -11.17
C TRP A 358 -21.23 -7.29 -10.74
N VAL A 359 -20.71 -8.49 -11.08
CA VAL A 359 -19.29 -8.83 -10.87
C VAL A 359 -18.39 -7.95 -11.74
N THR A 360 -18.74 -7.77 -13.03
CA THR A 360 -17.93 -6.89 -13.89
C THR A 360 -17.99 -5.44 -13.42
N ALA A 361 -19.17 -4.92 -13.09
CA ALA A 361 -19.32 -3.55 -12.60
C ALA A 361 -18.54 -3.31 -11.30
N SER A 362 -18.70 -4.20 -10.31
CA SER A 362 -17.96 -4.10 -9.03
C SER A 362 -16.45 -4.33 -9.21
N GLY A 363 -16.05 -5.23 -10.10
CA GLY A 363 -14.64 -5.46 -10.44
C GLY A 363 -13.99 -4.26 -11.13
N ILE A 364 -14.68 -3.63 -12.08
CA ILE A 364 -14.22 -2.38 -12.70
C ILE A 364 -14.14 -1.27 -11.65
N GLY A 365 -15.12 -1.16 -10.75
CA GLY A 365 -15.05 -0.24 -9.61
C GLY A 365 -13.80 -0.45 -8.75
N MET A 366 -13.49 -1.71 -8.41
CA MET A 366 -12.27 -2.08 -7.68
C MET A 366 -11.00 -1.74 -8.46
N LEU A 367 -10.97 -2.00 -9.77
CA LEU A 367 -9.85 -1.65 -10.64
C LEU A 367 -9.64 -0.14 -10.66
N LEU A 368 -10.69 0.65 -10.83
CA LEU A 368 -10.62 2.11 -10.84
C LEU A 368 -10.18 2.67 -9.48
N LEU A 369 -10.66 2.10 -8.37
CA LEU A 369 -10.22 2.46 -7.02
C LEU A 369 -8.70 2.28 -6.85
N LEU A 370 -8.16 1.16 -7.34
CA LEU A 370 -6.74 0.84 -7.27
C LEU A 370 -5.90 1.54 -8.36
N ALA A 371 -6.50 1.94 -9.47
CA ALA A 371 -5.77 2.58 -10.57
C ALA A 371 -5.72 4.11 -10.47
N ALA A 372 -6.69 4.75 -9.80
CA ALA A 372 -6.78 6.20 -9.76
C ALA A 372 -5.73 6.83 -8.83
N PRO A 373 -4.90 7.79 -9.31
CA PRO A 373 -3.89 8.48 -8.50
C PRO A 373 -4.44 9.18 -7.25
N ALA A 374 -5.66 9.72 -7.34
CA ALA A 374 -6.32 10.47 -6.27
C ALA A 374 -7.04 9.58 -5.24
N LEU A 375 -7.12 8.28 -5.48
CA LEU A 375 -7.81 7.31 -4.60
C LEU A 375 -6.77 6.36 -4.00
N GLY A 376 -6.92 5.06 -4.26
CA GLY A 376 -6.11 4.00 -3.68
C GLY A 376 -4.94 3.53 -4.55
N ALA A 377 -4.27 4.45 -5.25
CA ALA A 377 -3.26 4.17 -6.27
C ALA A 377 -2.29 3.01 -5.92
N ASN A 378 -2.49 1.87 -6.57
CA ASN A 378 -1.65 0.69 -6.49
C ASN A 378 -1.63 0.02 -7.88
N ALA A 379 -0.60 0.34 -8.68
CA ALA A 379 -0.47 -0.17 -10.05
C ALA A 379 -0.46 -1.71 -10.11
N GLY A 380 0.29 -2.36 -9.21
CA GLY A 380 0.30 -3.82 -9.12
C GLY A 380 -1.06 -4.39 -8.68
N GLY A 381 -1.77 -3.66 -7.82
CA GLY A 381 -3.14 -3.95 -7.41
C GLY A 381 -4.15 -3.86 -8.55
N ALA A 382 -4.10 -2.80 -9.37
CA ALA A 382 -4.97 -2.64 -10.52
C ALA A 382 -4.77 -3.74 -11.58
N ILE A 383 -3.51 -4.13 -11.83
CA ILE A 383 -3.19 -5.28 -12.71
C ILE A 383 -3.74 -6.58 -12.11
N THR A 384 -3.59 -6.77 -10.80
CA THR A 384 -4.12 -7.94 -10.08
C THR A 384 -5.65 -7.99 -10.13
N ALA A 385 -6.33 -6.85 -9.96
CA ALA A 385 -7.78 -6.75 -10.07
C ALA A 385 -8.26 -7.05 -11.50
N GLY A 386 -7.55 -6.55 -12.52
CA GLY A 386 -7.77 -6.91 -13.92
C GLY A 386 -7.68 -8.42 -14.16
N ALA A 387 -6.64 -9.06 -13.63
CA ALA A 387 -6.49 -10.52 -13.70
C ALA A 387 -7.63 -11.25 -12.98
N ALA A 388 -8.11 -10.74 -11.85
CA ALA A 388 -9.23 -11.31 -11.12
C ALA A 388 -10.54 -11.22 -11.90
N ILE A 389 -10.84 -10.07 -12.52
CA ILE A 389 -11.99 -9.90 -13.43
C ILE A 389 -11.90 -10.89 -14.59
N ALA A 390 -10.74 -10.97 -15.26
CA ALA A 390 -10.51 -11.88 -16.37
C ALA A 390 -10.73 -13.34 -15.96
N ALA A 391 -10.17 -13.73 -14.82
CA ALA A 391 -10.27 -15.08 -14.29
C ALA A 391 -11.72 -15.44 -13.97
N VAL A 392 -12.46 -14.57 -13.28
CA VAL A 392 -13.88 -14.80 -12.98
C VAL A 392 -14.72 -14.88 -14.26
N TRP A 393 -14.52 -13.97 -15.21
CA TRP A 393 -15.23 -14.01 -16.49
C TRP A 393 -15.00 -15.32 -17.24
N SER A 394 -13.76 -15.77 -17.27
CA SER A 394 -13.39 -17.03 -17.90
C SER A 394 -14.08 -18.24 -17.25
N GLN A 395 -14.27 -18.22 -15.92
CA GLN A 395 -14.97 -19.29 -15.20
C GLN A 395 -16.50 -19.20 -15.35
N LEU A 396 -17.06 -18.00 -15.49
CA LEU A 396 -18.50 -17.78 -15.63
C LEU A 396 -19.03 -18.05 -17.04
N GLN A 397 -18.20 -17.91 -18.08
CA GLN A 397 -18.63 -18.11 -19.48
C GLN A 397 -18.50 -19.55 -19.98
N VAL A 398 -17.50 -20.28 -19.50
CA VAL A 398 -17.17 -21.58 -20.08
C VAL A 398 -18.12 -22.65 -19.55
N LYS A 399 -18.90 -23.27 -20.44
CA LYS A 399 -19.64 -24.52 -20.14
C LYS A 399 -18.62 -25.58 -19.72
N GLN A 400 -18.95 -26.47 -18.78
CA GLN A 400 -17.99 -27.47 -18.27
C GLN A 400 -17.27 -28.27 -19.37
N ALA A 401 -17.92 -28.51 -20.51
CA ALA A 401 -17.36 -29.20 -21.67
C ALA A 401 -16.24 -28.42 -22.42
N ASP A 402 -16.26 -27.09 -22.35
CA ASP A 402 -15.30 -26.21 -23.07
C ASP A 402 -14.08 -25.83 -22.23
N ARG A 403 -13.96 -26.29 -20.98
CA ARG A 403 -12.83 -25.99 -20.06
C ARG A 403 -11.45 -26.42 -20.58
N ARG A 404 -11.39 -27.24 -21.62
CA ARG A 404 -10.13 -27.70 -22.25
C ARG A 404 -9.65 -26.76 -23.37
N ARG A 405 -10.45 -25.77 -23.78
CA ARG A 405 -10.13 -24.81 -24.85
C ARG A 405 -9.36 -23.62 -24.31
N ILE A 406 -8.04 -23.78 -24.22
CA ILE A 406 -7.09 -22.80 -23.65
C ILE A 406 -7.09 -21.49 -24.45
N ASP A 407 -7.32 -21.56 -25.76
CA ASP A 407 -7.43 -20.43 -26.70
C ASP A 407 -8.44 -19.36 -26.26
N LYS A 408 -9.66 -19.76 -25.87
CA LYS A 408 -10.70 -18.80 -25.42
C LYS A 408 -10.32 -18.11 -24.11
N HIS A 409 -9.68 -18.83 -23.19
CA HIS A 409 -9.20 -18.25 -21.94
C HIS A 409 -8.11 -17.21 -22.22
N LEU A 410 -7.14 -17.53 -23.08
CA LEU A 410 -6.04 -16.62 -23.43
C LEU A 410 -6.55 -15.31 -24.05
N ILE A 411 -7.58 -15.36 -24.91
CA ILE A 411 -8.18 -14.14 -25.49
C ILE A 411 -8.81 -13.26 -24.40
N ILE A 412 -9.61 -13.83 -23.50
CA ILE A 412 -10.25 -13.08 -22.40
C ILE A 412 -9.19 -12.44 -21.50
N TYR A 413 -8.16 -13.20 -21.12
CA TYR A 413 -7.04 -12.67 -20.34
C TYR A 413 -6.32 -11.55 -21.11
N GLY A 414 -5.99 -11.75 -22.39
CA GLY A 414 -5.32 -10.75 -23.21
C GLY A 414 -6.12 -9.44 -23.31
N CYS A 415 -7.42 -9.50 -23.57
CA CYS A 415 -8.29 -8.32 -23.68
C CYS A 415 -8.46 -7.58 -22.36
N VAL A 416 -8.73 -8.28 -21.25
CA VAL A 416 -8.95 -7.62 -19.95
C VAL A 416 -7.64 -7.05 -19.39
N MET A 417 -6.53 -7.76 -19.56
CA MET A 417 -5.21 -7.29 -19.11
C MET A 417 -4.74 -6.08 -19.91
N SER A 418 -4.90 -6.09 -21.25
CA SER A 418 -4.59 -4.93 -22.08
C SER A 418 -5.46 -3.73 -21.73
N GLY A 419 -6.77 -3.93 -21.48
CA GLY A 419 -7.66 -2.88 -21.00
C GLY A 419 -7.24 -2.31 -19.63
N SER A 420 -6.82 -3.17 -18.70
CA SER A 420 -6.34 -2.75 -17.38
C SER A 420 -5.06 -1.90 -17.47
N ILE A 421 -4.13 -2.31 -18.33
CA ILE A 421 -2.89 -1.56 -18.60
C ILE A 421 -3.21 -0.23 -19.29
N ALA A 422 -4.14 -0.22 -20.24
CA ALA A 422 -4.57 0.99 -20.93
C ALA A 422 -5.23 1.99 -19.97
N ILE A 423 -6.09 1.53 -19.04
CA ILE A 423 -6.69 2.38 -17.99
C ILE A 423 -5.60 2.97 -17.09
N LEU A 424 -4.62 2.16 -16.67
CA LEU A 424 -3.50 2.65 -15.86
C LEU A 424 -2.71 3.73 -16.59
N ALA A 425 -2.37 3.49 -17.86
CA ALA A 425 -1.65 4.45 -18.68
C ALA A 425 -2.45 5.74 -18.88
N LEU A 426 -3.76 5.65 -19.12
CA LEU A 426 -4.64 6.80 -19.30
C LEU A 426 -4.75 7.65 -18.02
N LEU A 427 -4.92 7.01 -16.86
CA LEU A 427 -5.08 7.69 -15.58
C LEU A 427 -3.78 8.33 -15.07
N HIS A 428 -2.62 7.78 -15.44
CA HIS A 428 -1.31 8.30 -15.04
C HIS A 428 -0.62 9.17 -16.10
N ARG A 429 -1.28 9.45 -17.23
CA ARG A 429 -0.70 10.20 -18.36
C ARG A 429 -0.16 11.59 -17.96
N ASN A 430 -0.76 12.22 -16.95
CA ASN A 430 -0.43 13.57 -16.50
C ASN A 430 0.29 13.60 -15.14
N THR A 431 0.59 12.44 -14.54
CA THR A 431 1.31 12.38 -13.27
C THR A 431 2.80 12.18 -13.56
N ALA A 432 3.60 13.21 -13.35
CA ALA A 432 5.05 13.05 -13.19
C ALA A 432 5.35 12.48 -11.79
N PRO A 433 6.31 11.53 -11.61
CA PRO A 433 7.29 10.98 -12.56
C PRO A 433 6.78 9.75 -13.35
N PRO A 434 7.52 9.27 -14.39
CA PRO A 434 7.14 8.07 -15.13
C PRO A 434 6.98 6.85 -14.22
N THR A 435 5.91 6.09 -14.43
CA THR A 435 5.63 4.87 -13.65
C THR A 435 6.82 3.90 -13.68
N HIS A 436 7.11 3.22 -12.56
CA HIS A 436 8.17 2.20 -12.49
C HIS A 436 8.06 1.11 -13.57
N ILE A 437 6.84 0.85 -14.05
CA ILE A 437 6.56 -0.07 -15.15
C ILE A 437 7.03 0.52 -16.49
N GLY A 438 6.81 1.81 -16.74
CA GLY A 438 7.33 2.51 -17.91
C GLY A 438 8.86 2.47 -17.96
N HIS A 439 9.52 2.78 -16.84
CA HIS A 439 10.97 2.68 -16.75
C HIS A 439 11.49 1.25 -17.01
N ALA A 440 10.85 0.22 -16.46
CA ALA A 440 11.25 -1.17 -16.71
C ALA A 440 11.07 -1.58 -18.19
N ILE A 441 10.02 -1.09 -18.84
CA ILE A 441 9.80 -1.29 -20.29
C ILE A 441 10.84 -0.54 -21.11
N ASP A 442 11.20 0.68 -20.72
CA ASP A 442 12.23 1.47 -21.39
C ASP A 442 13.62 0.83 -21.25
N LEU A 443 13.94 0.28 -20.08
CA LEU A 443 15.17 -0.52 -19.88
C LEU A 443 15.24 -1.72 -20.82
N LEU A 444 14.12 -2.44 -20.97
CA LEU A 444 14.00 -3.59 -21.89
C LEU A 444 14.11 -3.17 -23.36
N ARG A 445 13.45 -2.07 -23.75
CA ARG A 445 13.52 -1.52 -25.11
C ARG A 445 14.92 -1.03 -25.47
N ASN A 446 15.64 -0.49 -24.50
CA ASN A 446 16.99 0.04 -24.67
C ASN A 446 18.09 -1.02 -24.49
N GLY A 447 17.74 -2.32 -24.38
CA GLY A 447 18.70 -3.43 -24.29
C GLY A 447 19.47 -3.50 -22.97
N GLN A 448 19.02 -2.81 -21.92
CA GLN A 448 19.67 -2.78 -20.61
C GLN A 448 19.28 -4.00 -19.76
N PHE A 449 19.57 -5.20 -20.27
CA PHE A 449 19.19 -6.48 -19.66
C PHE A 449 19.78 -6.69 -18.27
N GLU A 450 20.97 -6.14 -18.01
CA GLU A 450 21.61 -6.21 -16.68
C GLU A 450 20.84 -5.39 -15.64
N ALA A 451 20.43 -4.16 -15.98
CA ALA A 451 19.62 -3.32 -15.10
C ALA A 451 18.24 -3.93 -14.83
N PHE A 452 17.63 -4.55 -15.86
CA PHE A 452 16.39 -5.30 -15.71
C PHE A 452 16.57 -6.55 -14.82
N GLY A 453 17.66 -7.30 -15.02
CA GLY A 453 18.05 -8.42 -14.16
C GLY A 453 18.21 -8.01 -12.70
N GLY A 454 18.81 -6.84 -12.44
CA GLY A 454 18.93 -6.26 -11.11
C GLY A 454 17.58 -5.91 -10.48
N ILE A 455 16.57 -5.50 -11.25
CA ILE A 455 15.18 -5.32 -10.73
C ILE A 455 14.59 -6.66 -10.30
N LEU A 456 14.69 -7.70 -11.14
CA LEU A 456 14.20 -9.05 -10.84
C LEU A 456 14.89 -9.65 -9.61
N GLN A 457 16.22 -9.53 -9.52
CA GLN A 457 17.00 -10.00 -8.39
C GLN A 457 16.58 -9.30 -7.09
N ARG A 458 16.41 -7.98 -7.11
CA ARG A 458 15.93 -7.22 -5.94
C ARG A 458 14.54 -7.67 -5.50
N LYS A 459 13.61 -7.89 -6.44
CA LYS A 459 12.27 -8.43 -6.13
C LYS A 459 12.33 -9.84 -5.51
N LEU A 460 13.18 -10.71 -6.04
CA LEU A 460 13.38 -12.05 -5.50
C LEU A 460 14.00 -12.02 -4.10
N GLN A 461 15.04 -11.20 -3.90
CA GLN A 461 15.67 -10.99 -2.59
C GLN A 461 14.68 -10.46 -1.56
N MET A 462 13.82 -9.50 -1.94
CA MET A 462 12.78 -8.99 -1.04
C MET A 462 11.79 -10.08 -0.65
N SER A 463 11.35 -10.90 -1.61
CA SER A 463 10.44 -12.02 -1.37
C SER A 463 11.07 -13.08 -0.45
N LEU A 464 12.35 -13.42 -0.65
CA LEU A 464 13.10 -14.35 0.19
C LEU A 464 13.36 -13.79 1.60
N ARG A 465 13.63 -12.48 1.72
CA ARG A 465 13.81 -11.81 3.01
C ARG A 465 12.52 -11.87 3.84
N ILE A 466 11.37 -11.64 3.21
CA ILE A 466 10.06 -11.76 3.87
C ILE A 466 9.84 -13.20 4.36
N LEU A 467 10.17 -14.21 3.56
CA LEU A 467 10.12 -15.61 4.00
C LEU A 467 11.04 -15.88 5.19
N GLY A 468 12.21 -15.26 5.25
CA GLY A 468 13.13 -15.37 6.38
C GLY A 468 12.63 -14.68 7.66
N THR A 469 11.53 -13.93 7.63
CA THR A 469 10.97 -13.31 8.84
C THR A 469 10.12 -14.28 9.64
N THR A 470 10.06 -14.04 10.95
CA THR A 470 9.25 -14.80 11.92
C THR A 470 7.75 -14.78 11.61
N VAL A 471 7.28 -13.92 10.71
CA VAL A 471 5.87 -13.77 10.35
C VAL A 471 5.57 -14.17 8.91
N GLY A 472 6.45 -13.82 7.97
CA GLY A 472 6.23 -14.07 6.54
C GLY A 472 6.25 -15.56 6.17
N ALA A 473 7.19 -16.34 6.72
CA ALA A 473 7.24 -17.78 6.47
C ALA A 473 5.98 -18.51 6.94
N PRO A 474 5.51 -18.37 8.20
CA PRO A 474 4.32 -19.06 8.68
C PRO A 474 3.05 -18.71 7.88
N LEU A 475 2.83 -17.42 7.59
CA LEU A 475 1.65 -16.99 6.83
C LEU A 475 1.67 -17.54 5.41
N PHE A 476 2.82 -17.47 4.74
CA PHE A 476 3.00 -18.04 3.41
C PHE A 476 2.81 -19.56 3.42
N LEU A 477 3.41 -20.27 4.37
CA LEU A 477 3.28 -21.72 4.50
C LEU A 477 1.85 -22.15 4.81
N ALA A 478 1.12 -21.42 5.64
CA ALA A 478 -0.29 -21.72 5.94
C ALA A 478 -1.17 -21.59 4.69
N VAL A 479 -1.01 -20.51 3.92
CA VAL A 479 -1.76 -20.31 2.67
C VAL A 479 -1.35 -21.34 1.62
N LEU A 480 -0.05 -21.60 1.46
CA LEU A 480 0.47 -22.53 0.46
C LEU A 480 0.12 -23.98 0.81
N THR A 481 0.06 -24.32 2.10
CA THR A 481 -0.41 -25.62 2.58
C THR A 481 -1.92 -25.74 2.40
N GLY A 482 -2.70 -24.69 2.68
CA GLY A 482 -4.13 -24.63 2.32
C GLY A 482 -4.37 -24.86 0.83
N PHE A 483 -3.54 -24.25 0.01
CA PHE A 483 -3.56 -24.43 -1.44
C PHE A 483 -3.13 -25.84 -1.86
N ALA A 484 -2.06 -26.40 -1.29
CA ALA A 484 -1.62 -27.77 -1.56
C ALA A 484 -2.71 -28.77 -1.14
N CYS A 485 -3.33 -28.58 0.02
CA CYS A 485 -4.46 -29.36 0.51
C CYS A 485 -5.67 -29.30 -0.44
N TYR A 486 -5.94 -28.16 -1.08
CA TYR A 486 -6.99 -28.03 -2.10
C TYR A 486 -6.79 -29.01 -3.28
N PHE A 487 -5.53 -29.23 -3.69
CA PHE A 487 -5.19 -30.16 -4.78
C PHE A 487 -4.86 -31.59 -4.32
N TRP A 488 -4.67 -31.81 -3.03
CA TRP A 488 -4.21 -33.08 -2.49
C TRP A 488 -5.31 -34.16 -2.42
N ALA A 489 -4.92 -35.40 -2.75
CA ALA A 489 -5.83 -36.53 -2.88
C ALA A 489 -6.67 -36.87 -1.62
N PRO A 490 -6.16 -36.79 -0.38
CA PRO A 490 -6.95 -37.06 0.83
C PRO A 490 -8.13 -36.10 1.02
N PHE A 491 -8.01 -34.87 0.52
CA PHE A 491 -9.06 -33.85 0.57
C PHE A 491 -9.98 -33.88 -0.67
N ARG A 492 -9.71 -34.73 -1.67
CA ARG A 492 -10.64 -34.96 -2.81
C ARG A 492 -12.00 -35.44 -2.34
N THR A 493 -12.11 -36.14 -1.21
CA THR A 493 -13.40 -36.55 -0.63
C THR A 493 -14.20 -35.35 -0.12
N GLY A 494 -13.52 -34.33 0.44
CA GLY A 494 -14.11 -33.03 0.74
C GLY A 494 -14.56 -32.30 -0.52
N ARG A 495 -13.73 -32.31 -1.57
CA ARG A 495 -14.06 -31.76 -2.91
C ARG A 495 -15.27 -32.46 -3.57
N ARG A 496 -15.38 -33.79 -3.43
CA ARG A 496 -16.54 -34.57 -3.87
C ARG A 496 -17.82 -34.23 -3.09
N ARG A 497 -17.72 -33.78 -1.83
CA ARG A 497 -18.87 -33.29 -1.04
C ARG A 497 -19.18 -31.82 -1.32
N MET A 498 -18.17 -31.02 -1.67
CA MET A 498 -18.35 -29.69 -2.24
C MET A 498 -18.83 -29.69 -3.69
N SER A 499 -19.07 -30.86 -4.28
CA SER A 499 -19.81 -30.99 -5.54
C SER A 499 -21.18 -30.28 -5.51
N GLY A 500 -21.73 -30.03 -4.32
CA GLY A 500 -22.94 -29.21 -4.12
C GLY A 500 -22.73 -27.70 -4.20
N GLN A 501 -21.49 -27.19 -4.24
CA GLN A 501 -21.15 -25.75 -4.26
C GLN A 501 -20.14 -25.39 -5.37
N PRO A 502 -20.45 -25.70 -6.65
CA PRO A 502 -19.52 -25.51 -7.77
C PRO A 502 -19.24 -24.04 -8.10
N GLU A 503 -20.10 -23.12 -7.64
CA GLU A 503 -19.97 -21.69 -7.92
C GLU A 503 -18.83 -21.08 -7.10
N PHE A 504 -18.78 -21.28 -5.77
CA PHE A 504 -17.68 -20.78 -4.95
C PHE A 504 -16.30 -21.32 -5.36
N GLU A 505 -16.19 -22.59 -5.78
CA GLU A 505 -14.93 -23.17 -6.27
C GLU A 505 -14.35 -22.40 -7.47
N ARG A 506 -15.20 -21.84 -8.33
CA ARG A 506 -14.75 -21.04 -9.47
C ARG A 506 -14.05 -19.77 -9.02
N PHE A 507 -14.54 -19.13 -7.95
CA PHE A 507 -13.94 -17.93 -7.37
C PHE A 507 -12.65 -18.24 -6.61
N VAL A 508 -12.55 -19.38 -5.94
CA VAL A 508 -11.27 -19.86 -5.37
C VAL A 508 -10.22 -20.09 -6.47
N SER A 509 -10.63 -20.72 -7.59
CA SER A 509 -9.75 -20.91 -8.75
C SER A 509 -9.35 -19.58 -9.40
N ALA A 510 -10.27 -18.61 -9.49
CA ALA A 510 -9.97 -17.28 -10.01
C ALA A 510 -9.00 -16.51 -9.09
N GLY A 511 -9.20 -16.59 -7.77
CA GLY A 511 -8.31 -16.01 -6.78
C GLY A 511 -6.90 -16.60 -6.82
N THR A 512 -6.77 -17.88 -7.16
CA THR A 512 -5.47 -18.53 -7.38
C THR A 512 -4.69 -17.87 -8.51
N VAL A 513 -5.32 -17.70 -9.67
CA VAL A 513 -4.67 -17.04 -10.82
C VAL A 513 -4.32 -15.59 -10.46
N SER A 514 -5.23 -14.91 -9.78
CA SER A 514 -5.03 -13.53 -9.31
C SER A 514 -3.86 -13.44 -8.33
N ALA A 515 -3.70 -14.40 -7.43
CA ALA A 515 -2.58 -14.46 -6.48
C ALA A 515 -1.23 -14.68 -7.19
N LEU A 516 -1.19 -15.46 -8.26
CA LEU A 516 0.02 -15.62 -9.09
C LEU A 516 0.39 -14.31 -9.78
N VAL A 517 -0.60 -13.57 -10.29
CA VAL A 517 -0.37 -12.24 -10.85
C VAL A 517 0.10 -11.28 -9.76
N ALA A 518 -0.57 -11.26 -8.59
CA ALA A 518 -0.17 -10.44 -7.45
C ALA A 518 1.27 -10.70 -7.03
N PHE A 519 1.68 -11.97 -7.01
CA PHE A 519 3.05 -12.40 -6.73
C PHE A 519 4.05 -11.84 -7.75
N ALA A 520 3.71 -11.87 -9.04
CA ALA A 520 4.60 -11.43 -10.10
C ALA A 520 4.75 -9.90 -10.19
N VAL A 521 3.66 -9.14 -10.00
CA VAL A 521 3.65 -7.71 -10.32
C VAL A 521 4.02 -6.81 -9.14
N ASN A 522 3.78 -7.24 -7.90
CA ASN A 522 3.97 -6.40 -6.71
C ASN A 522 5.35 -6.60 -6.06
N ASP A 523 5.89 -5.56 -5.41
CA ASP A 523 7.20 -5.62 -4.75
C ASP A 523 7.22 -6.56 -3.53
N SER A 524 6.12 -6.61 -2.77
CA SER A 524 5.87 -7.62 -1.74
C SER A 524 4.85 -8.67 -2.23
N GLY A 525 5.04 -9.16 -3.46
CA GLY A 525 4.09 -10.03 -4.14
C GLY A 525 3.68 -11.27 -3.36
N LEU A 526 4.59 -11.86 -2.58
CA LEU A 526 4.31 -13.00 -1.70
C LEU A 526 3.22 -12.68 -0.66
N VAL A 527 3.34 -11.52 -0.01
CA VAL A 527 2.40 -11.08 1.02
C VAL A 527 1.06 -10.71 0.39
N ALA A 528 1.09 -10.02 -0.76
CA ALA A 528 -0.12 -9.68 -1.52
C ALA A 528 -0.91 -10.93 -1.90
N ALA A 529 -0.22 -11.95 -2.44
CA ALA A 529 -0.82 -13.23 -2.81
C ALA A 529 -1.40 -13.97 -1.59
N ALA A 530 -0.67 -14.00 -0.47
CA ALA A 530 -1.13 -14.64 0.76
C ALA A 530 -2.39 -13.97 1.32
N MET A 531 -2.40 -12.64 1.39
CA MET A 531 -3.54 -11.85 1.88
C MET A 531 -4.77 -11.96 0.97
N LEU A 532 -4.57 -12.11 -0.34
CA LEU A 532 -5.65 -12.37 -1.31
C LEU A 532 -6.28 -13.75 -1.11
N LEU A 533 -5.46 -14.78 -0.97
CA LEU A 533 -5.94 -16.16 -0.81
C LEU A 533 -6.51 -16.44 0.57
N LEU A 534 -6.06 -15.72 1.60
CA LEU A 534 -6.46 -15.95 2.99
C LEU A 534 -7.99 -16.09 3.17
N PRO A 535 -8.84 -15.09 2.82
CA PRO A 535 -10.28 -15.20 3.00
C PRO A 535 -10.89 -16.33 2.13
N LEU A 536 -10.39 -16.53 0.90
CA LEU A 536 -10.89 -17.58 0.01
C LEU A 536 -10.66 -18.99 0.58
N VAL A 537 -9.42 -19.27 1.00
CA VAL A 537 -9.03 -20.56 1.57
C VAL A 537 -9.78 -20.81 2.86
N TYR A 538 -9.83 -19.83 3.75
CA TYR A 538 -10.54 -19.96 5.02
C TYR A 538 -12.02 -20.25 4.86
N VAL A 539 -12.71 -19.47 4.02
CA VAL A 539 -14.13 -19.66 3.75
C VAL A 539 -14.38 -21.02 3.10
N TRP A 540 -13.50 -21.44 2.19
CA TRP A 540 -13.55 -22.77 1.57
C TRP A 540 -13.46 -23.90 2.61
N PHE A 541 -12.48 -23.85 3.51
CA PHE A 541 -12.32 -24.86 4.57
C PHE A 541 -13.49 -24.86 5.56
N MET A 542 -13.99 -23.68 5.95
CA MET A 542 -15.17 -23.57 6.82
C MET A 542 -16.43 -24.16 6.15
N ALA A 543 -16.63 -23.93 4.85
CA ALA A 543 -17.74 -24.52 4.12
C ALA A 543 -17.65 -26.06 4.10
N ILE A 544 -16.45 -26.63 3.91
CA ILE A 544 -16.25 -28.09 3.97
C ILE A 544 -16.52 -28.62 5.38
N LEU A 545 -16.05 -27.93 6.42
CA LEU A 545 -16.27 -28.33 7.81
C LEU A 545 -17.76 -28.39 8.16
N VAL A 546 -18.52 -27.33 7.84
CA VAL A 546 -19.97 -27.31 8.10
C VAL A 546 -20.71 -28.35 7.27
N ALA A 547 -20.31 -28.57 6.02
CA ALA A 547 -20.91 -29.61 5.19
C ALA A 547 -20.64 -31.03 5.73
N LYS A 548 -19.46 -31.26 6.32
CA LYS A 548 -19.08 -32.56 6.90
C LYS A 548 -19.69 -32.78 8.29
N PHE A 549 -19.77 -31.72 9.10
CA PHE A 549 -20.27 -31.75 10.46
C PHE A 549 -21.28 -30.60 10.66
N PRO A 550 -22.54 -30.79 10.23
CA PRO A 550 -23.58 -29.77 10.36
C PRO A 550 -23.75 -29.38 11.83
N THR A 551 -23.88 -28.08 12.08
CA THR A 551 -24.15 -27.57 13.43
C THR A 551 -25.55 -26.97 13.48
N PRO A 552 -26.24 -26.99 14.62
CA PRO A 552 -27.59 -26.41 14.73
C PRO A 552 -27.59 -24.93 14.32
N HIS A 553 -26.52 -24.20 14.67
CA HIS A 553 -26.43 -22.75 14.51
C HIS A 553 -25.79 -22.30 13.20
N THR A 554 -25.22 -23.21 12.39
CA THR A 554 -24.58 -22.85 11.11
C THR A 554 -24.89 -23.89 10.05
N THR A 555 -25.44 -23.41 8.94
CA THR A 555 -25.78 -24.21 7.77
C THR A 555 -25.07 -23.68 6.53
N VAL A 556 -24.80 -24.55 5.55
CA VAL A 556 -24.39 -24.16 4.18
C VAL A 556 -25.57 -24.38 3.23
N PRO A 557 -26.68 -23.65 3.37
CA PRO A 557 -27.83 -23.88 2.50
C PRO A 557 -27.50 -23.36 1.09
N THR A 558 -28.01 -24.06 0.09
CA THR A 558 -27.90 -23.67 -1.34
C THR A 558 -28.85 -22.53 -1.71
N VAL A 559 -29.79 -22.18 -0.83
CA VAL A 559 -30.78 -21.11 -1.00
C VAL A 559 -30.86 -20.31 0.31
N LEU A 560 -31.03 -18.99 0.21
CA LEU A 560 -31.26 -18.13 1.38
C LEU A 560 -32.49 -18.62 2.16
N SER A 561 -32.35 -18.78 3.48
CA SER A 561 -33.50 -19.02 4.35
C SER A 561 -34.31 -17.73 4.50
N PRO A 562 -35.65 -17.79 4.69
CA PRO A 562 -36.48 -16.59 4.92
C PRO A 562 -35.96 -15.70 6.05
N SER A 563 -35.37 -16.30 7.11
CA SER A 563 -34.78 -15.57 8.24
C SER A 563 -33.47 -14.85 7.93
N ASP A 564 -32.75 -15.22 6.87
CA ASP A 564 -31.49 -14.61 6.47
C ASP A 564 -31.65 -13.58 5.33
N THR A 565 -32.89 -13.33 4.87
CA THR A 565 -33.21 -12.34 3.84
C THR A 565 -33.29 -10.93 4.45
N LEU A 566 -32.41 -10.02 4.02
CA LEU A 566 -32.61 -8.59 4.24
C LEU A 566 -33.84 -8.16 3.42
N GLY A 567 -34.82 -7.49 4.03
CA GLY A 567 -36.12 -7.13 3.45
C GLY A 567 -36.09 -6.28 2.17
N PHE A 568 -34.92 -6.00 1.60
CA PHE A 568 -34.74 -5.40 0.28
C PHE A 568 -35.01 -6.38 -0.88
N PHE A 569 -35.06 -7.69 -0.60
CA PHE A 569 -35.14 -8.75 -1.61
C PHE A 569 -36.54 -9.37 -1.81
N ASP A 570 -37.57 -8.88 -1.14
CA ASP A 570 -38.98 -9.32 -1.32
C ASP A 570 -39.64 -8.73 -2.58
N ALA A 571 -38.85 -8.45 -3.64
CA ALA A 571 -39.39 -8.09 -4.93
C ALA A 571 -39.63 -9.35 -5.78
N THR A 572 -40.85 -9.86 -5.64
CA THR A 572 -41.62 -10.59 -6.67
C THR A 572 -40.95 -11.81 -7.31
N ASP A 573 -41.17 -12.96 -6.69
CA ASP A 573 -41.36 -14.23 -7.42
C ASP A 573 -42.76 -14.75 -7.05
N GLN A 574 -43.78 -13.97 -7.41
CA GLN A 574 -45.15 -14.48 -7.51
C GLN A 574 -45.44 -14.75 -8.99
N GLY A 575 -45.49 -16.05 -9.30
CA GLY A 575 -46.06 -16.72 -10.46
C GLY A 575 -46.29 -15.95 -11.76
N HIS A 576 -45.62 -16.41 -12.81
CA HIS A 576 -46.30 -16.89 -14.03
C HIS A 576 -45.52 -18.04 -14.65
#